data_AF-A0A975EHD8-F1
#
_entry.id   AF-A0A975EHD8-F1
#
_cell.length_a   1.000
_cell.length_b   1.000
_cell.length_c   1.000
_cell.angle_alpha   90.00
_cell.angle_beta   90.00
_cell.angle_gamma   90.00
#
_symmetry.space_group_name_H-M   'P 1'
#
loop_
_entity.id
_entity.type
_entity.pdbx_description
1 polymer ?
#
loop_
_entity_poly.entity_id
_entity_poly.type
_entity_poly.pdbx_seq_one_letter_code
_entity_poly.pdbx_strand_id
1 'polypeptide(L)'
;MKMKLPLIAAICCGLSSVASAFSLDFSGRSIGDALPITINVPGYGDVDFSPVSGVLEIASYTPPSTGSNAISFDNNEMIEITFKGLTPTDVTFQYIGVNAGESFAFDTVSGDPKKFWLQFASTPGKGDGKAGLQSVEFNAVPEPSTSLLGAIGCSLLVLRRRR
;
A
#
# COMPACT_ATOMS: atom_id res chain seq x y z
N MET A 1 19.68 -23.32 55.93
CA MET A 1 18.57 -22.77 55.11
C MET A 1 19.16 -22.11 53.88
N LYS A 2 18.82 -22.57 52.68
CA LYS A 2 19.25 -21.96 51.40
C LYS A 2 17.99 -21.59 50.63
N MET A 3 17.62 -20.31 50.59
CA MET A 3 16.54 -19.81 49.74
C MET A 3 17.02 -19.82 48.28
N LYS A 4 16.31 -20.55 47.42
CA LYS A 4 16.50 -20.49 45.97
C LYS A 4 15.55 -19.42 45.42
N LEU A 5 16.08 -18.29 44.96
CA LEU A 5 15.35 -17.34 44.13
C LEU A 5 15.00 -18.02 42.79
N PRO A 6 13.73 -18.08 42.36
CA PRO A 6 13.44 -18.33 40.96
C PRO A 6 13.62 -17.01 40.19
N LEU A 7 14.61 -17.03 39.30
CA LEU A 7 14.88 -16.05 38.25
C LEU A 7 13.59 -15.81 37.41
N ILE A 8 12.92 -14.67 37.59
CA ILE A 8 11.95 -14.16 36.60
C ILE A 8 12.76 -13.40 35.55
N ALA A 9 13.29 -14.14 34.59
CA ALA A 9 13.81 -13.58 33.33
C ALA A 9 12.91 -14.09 32.21
N ALA A 10 11.66 -13.63 32.20
CA ALA A 10 10.70 -13.97 31.16
C ALA A 10 10.69 -12.87 30.09
N ILE A 11 11.48 -13.11 29.04
CA ILE A 11 11.17 -12.81 27.63
C ILE A 11 10.62 -11.40 27.38
N CYS A 12 11.51 -10.40 27.44
CA CYS A 12 11.31 -9.10 26.80
C CYS A 12 11.68 -9.13 25.30
N CYS A 13 11.64 -10.29 24.65
CA CYS A 13 11.63 -10.35 23.18
C CYS A 13 10.22 -10.00 22.72
N GLY A 14 9.79 -8.77 22.99
CA GLY A 14 8.75 -8.14 22.21
C GLY A 14 9.22 -8.24 20.76
N LEU A 15 8.52 -9.04 19.96
CA LEU A 15 8.66 -9.02 18.52
C LEU A 15 8.38 -7.57 18.13
N SER A 16 9.45 -6.81 17.90
CA SER A 16 9.37 -5.48 17.33
C SER A 16 8.57 -5.66 16.05
N SER A 17 7.35 -5.12 16.02
CA SER A 17 6.56 -5.01 14.80
C SER A 17 7.32 -4.06 13.88
N VAL A 18 8.27 -4.60 13.14
CA VAL A 18 9.01 -3.85 12.13
C VAL A 18 8.03 -3.56 11.01
N ALA A 19 7.57 -2.31 10.96
CA ALA A 19 6.91 -1.79 9.78
C ALA A 19 7.83 -2.02 8.57
N SER A 20 7.29 -2.63 7.52
CA SER A 20 8.01 -2.80 6.26
C SER A 20 7.52 -1.74 5.27
N ALA A 21 8.47 -1.06 4.62
CA ALA A 21 8.18 -0.10 3.56
C ALA A 21 8.26 -0.79 2.20
N PHE A 22 7.30 -0.49 1.34
CA PHE A 22 7.16 -1.06 0.01
C PHE A 22 7.01 0.05 -1.01
N SER A 23 7.53 -0.18 -2.21
CA SER A 23 7.36 0.70 -3.35
C SER A 23 7.04 -0.15 -4.57
N LEU A 24 6.14 0.37 -5.40
CA LEU A 24 5.75 -0.20 -6.67
C LEU A 24 5.93 0.87 -7.72
N ASP A 25 6.77 0.59 -8.72
CA ASP A 25 7.10 1.52 -9.79
C ASP A 25 6.67 0.94 -11.15
N PHE A 26 6.03 1.76 -11.98
CA PHE A 26 5.59 1.40 -13.32
C PHE A 26 6.66 1.64 -14.39
N SER A 27 7.79 2.27 -14.05
CA SER A 27 8.90 2.57 -14.96
C SER A 27 9.39 1.38 -15.79
N GLY A 28 9.36 0.17 -15.20
CA GLY A 28 9.79 -1.07 -15.82
C GLY A 28 8.71 -1.81 -16.62
N ARG A 29 7.48 -1.27 -16.70
CA ARG A 29 6.37 -1.89 -17.44
C ARG A 29 6.43 -1.58 -18.93
N SER A 30 5.83 -2.44 -19.75
CA SER A 30 5.82 -2.22 -21.20
C SER A 30 4.77 -1.17 -21.55
N ILE A 31 5.12 -0.27 -22.45
CA ILE A 31 4.17 0.73 -22.97
C ILE A 31 3.06 0.01 -23.73
N GLY A 32 1.81 0.43 -23.51
CA GLY A 32 0.60 -0.19 -24.08
C GLY A 32 0.08 -1.38 -23.28
N ASP A 33 0.69 -1.74 -22.14
CA ASP A 33 0.11 -2.71 -21.22
C ASP A 33 -1.24 -2.17 -20.71
N ALA A 34 -2.33 -2.81 -21.14
CA ALA A 34 -3.68 -2.44 -20.73
C ALA A 34 -3.98 -2.91 -19.29
N LEU A 35 -4.79 -2.14 -18.58
CA LEU A 35 -5.33 -2.53 -17.28
C LEU A 35 -6.62 -3.36 -17.43
N PRO A 36 -6.93 -4.27 -16.48
CA PRO A 36 -6.35 -4.42 -15.15
C PRO A 36 -4.99 -5.14 -15.11
N ILE A 37 -4.15 -4.78 -14.13
CA ILE A 37 -2.89 -5.46 -13.85
C ILE A 37 -2.80 -5.85 -12.37
N THR A 38 -2.17 -6.99 -12.10
CA THR A 38 -1.80 -7.42 -10.75
C THR A 38 -0.28 -7.42 -10.63
N ILE A 39 0.21 -6.88 -9.53
CA ILE A 39 1.64 -6.77 -9.25
C ILE A 39 1.93 -7.47 -7.93
N ASN A 40 2.77 -8.50 -7.99
CA ASN A 40 3.28 -9.12 -6.78
C ASN A 40 4.38 -8.25 -6.20
N VAL A 41 4.21 -7.79 -4.95
CA VAL A 41 5.21 -7.05 -4.18
C VAL A 41 5.89 -8.05 -3.23
N PRO A 42 7.17 -8.41 -3.47
CA PRO A 42 7.87 -9.36 -2.64
C PRO A 42 7.89 -8.95 -1.16
N GLY A 43 7.52 -9.88 -0.28
CA GLY A 43 7.41 -9.63 1.15
C GLY A 43 6.10 -8.98 1.62
N TYR A 44 5.22 -8.58 0.70
CA TYR A 44 3.92 -7.99 1.01
C TYR A 44 2.74 -8.84 0.50
N GLY A 45 2.73 -9.16 -0.79
CA GLY A 45 1.60 -9.80 -1.48
C GLY A 45 1.23 -9.05 -2.76
N ASP A 46 0.07 -9.38 -3.31
CA ASP A 46 -0.40 -8.80 -4.57
C ASP A 46 -1.08 -7.44 -4.36
N VAL A 47 -0.92 -6.55 -5.34
CA VAL A 47 -1.68 -5.31 -5.48
C VAL A 47 -2.33 -5.31 -6.86
N ASP A 48 -3.65 -5.17 -6.90
CA ASP A 48 -4.42 -5.08 -8.13
C ASP A 48 -4.69 -3.61 -8.48
N PHE A 49 -4.61 -3.32 -9.77
CA PHE A 49 -4.89 -2.02 -10.38
C PHE A 49 -5.98 -2.25 -11.41
N SER A 50 -7.21 -1.83 -11.10
CA SER A 50 -8.40 -2.11 -11.91
C SER A 50 -9.09 -0.81 -12.34
N PRO A 51 -9.33 -0.58 -13.64
CA PRO A 51 -10.04 0.61 -14.09
C PRO A 51 -11.47 0.63 -13.56
N VAL A 52 -11.88 1.76 -12.99
CA VAL A 52 -13.27 2.03 -12.59
C VAL A 52 -13.98 2.79 -13.70
N SER A 53 -13.27 3.70 -14.37
CA SER A 53 -13.73 4.41 -15.55
C SER A 53 -12.58 4.61 -16.53
N GLY A 54 -12.92 4.69 -17.81
CA GLY A 54 -11.95 4.96 -18.87
C GLY A 54 -11.20 3.71 -19.37
N VAL A 55 -10.19 3.94 -20.19
CA VAL A 55 -9.29 2.91 -20.72
C VAL A 55 -7.87 3.27 -20.29
N LEU A 56 -7.47 2.72 -19.14
CA LEU A 56 -6.15 2.95 -18.58
C LEU A 56 -5.12 1.98 -19.19
N GLU A 57 -3.95 2.51 -19.49
CA GLU A 57 -2.80 1.75 -20.00
C GLU A 57 -1.49 2.32 -19.46
N ILE A 58 -0.41 1.56 -19.61
CA ILE A 58 0.94 2.07 -19.36
C ILE A 58 1.38 2.96 -20.52
N ALA A 59 1.64 4.24 -20.27
CA ALA A 59 2.18 5.17 -21.26
C ALA A 59 3.54 5.73 -20.82
N SER A 60 4.31 6.21 -21.79
CA SER A 60 5.58 6.90 -21.54
C SER A 60 5.40 8.41 -21.43
N TYR A 61 6.05 9.01 -20.44
CA TYR A 61 6.19 10.45 -20.24
C TYR A 61 7.64 10.89 -20.54
N THR A 62 7.88 12.16 -20.85
CA THR A 62 9.22 12.66 -21.23
C THR A 62 9.78 13.70 -20.23
N PRO A 63 11.12 13.73 -19.99
CA PRO A 63 12.14 12.93 -20.66
C PRO A 63 12.19 11.47 -20.15
N PRO A 64 12.43 10.46 -21.02
CA PRO A 64 12.38 9.03 -20.67
C PRO A 64 13.52 8.54 -19.76
N SER A 65 14.53 9.37 -19.52
CA SER A 65 15.85 8.98 -18.97
C SER A 65 15.84 8.54 -17.50
N THR A 66 14.67 8.55 -16.84
CA THR A 66 14.50 8.23 -15.42
C THR A 66 13.44 7.17 -15.15
N GLY A 67 12.93 6.48 -16.18
CA GLY A 67 11.90 5.46 -15.97
C GLY A 67 10.49 6.04 -16.03
N SER A 68 10.16 6.65 -17.17
CA SER A 68 9.01 7.55 -17.29
C SER A 68 7.71 6.86 -17.69
N ASN A 69 7.61 5.55 -17.47
CA ASN A 69 6.38 4.81 -17.71
C ASN A 69 5.47 4.93 -16.49
N ALA A 70 4.19 5.16 -16.74
CA ALA A 70 3.18 5.38 -15.72
C ALA A 70 1.83 4.85 -16.21
N ILE A 71 0.92 4.54 -15.29
CA ILE A 71 -0.49 4.32 -15.66
C ILE A 71 -1.03 5.68 -16.10
N SER A 72 -1.39 5.79 -17.37
CA SER A 72 -1.92 7.02 -17.98
C SER A 72 -3.39 7.20 -17.67
N PHE A 73 -3.77 8.42 -17.32
CA PHE A 73 -5.14 8.86 -17.12
C PHE A 73 -5.47 9.98 -18.09
N ASP A 74 -6.63 9.87 -18.73
CA ASP A 74 -7.36 10.98 -19.33
C ASP A 74 -8.31 11.62 -18.29
N ASN A 75 -8.82 12.81 -18.62
CA ASN A 75 -9.69 13.57 -17.73
C ASN A 75 -10.93 12.77 -17.26
N ASN A 76 -11.15 12.72 -15.94
CA ASN A 76 -12.20 11.98 -15.23
C ASN A 76 -12.07 10.45 -15.24
N GLU A 77 -10.93 9.92 -15.66
CA GLU A 77 -10.64 8.50 -15.49
C GLU A 77 -10.29 8.17 -14.04
N MET A 78 -10.61 6.94 -13.64
CA MET A 78 -10.49 6.48 -12.26
C MET A 78 -10.02 5.03 -12.23
N ILE A 79 -9.17 4.74 -11.25
CA ILE A 79 -8.69 3.40 -10.95
C ILE A 79 -9.05 3.00 -9.52
N GLU A 80 -9.34 1.72 -9.30
CA GLU A 80 -9.37 1.08 -7.98
C GLU A 80 -8.05 0.33 -7.78
N ILE A 81 -7.42 0.57 -6.64
CA ILE A 81 -6.18 -0.06 -6.20
C ILE A 81 -6.53 -0.94 -5.00
N THR A 82 -6.39 -2.26 -5.16
CA THR A 82 -6.71 -3.25 -4.12
C THR A 82 -5.46 -3.93 -3.61
N PHE A 83 -5.21 -3.75 -2.32
CA PHE A 83 -4.09 -4.31 -1.58
C PHE A 83 -4.48 -5.68 -0.99
N LYS A 84 -3.95 -6.79 -1.52
CA LYS A 84 -4.29 -8.15 -1.07
C LYS A 84 -3.45 -8.66 0.10
N GLY A 85 -2.39 -7.93 0.48
CA GLY A 85 -1.52 -8.24 1.60
C GLY A 85 -2.08 -7.78 2.96
N LEU A 86 -1.16 -7.46 3.87
CA LEU A 86 -1.47 -6.77 5.13
C LEU A 86 -2.11 -5.39 4.84
N THR A 87 -2.86 -4.85 5.80
CA THR A 87 -3.46 -3.52 5.63
C THR A 87 -2.36 -2.48 5.41
N PRO A 88 -2.39 -1.75 4.28
CA PRO A 88 -1.38 -0.74 4.00
C PRO A 88 -1.58 0.48 4.90
N THR A 89 -0.49 1.14 5.26
CA THR A 89 -0.46 2.41 5.99
C THR A 89 0.44 3.40 5.24
N ASP A 90 0.27 4.70 5.50
CA ASP A 90 1.10 5.76 4.88
C ASP A 90 1.16 5.68 3.34
N VAL A 91 0.03 5.34 2.71
CA VAL A 91 -0.05 5.18 1.25
C VAL A 91 0.15 6.54 0.58
N THR A 92 1.14 6.61 -0.30
CA THR A 92 1.51 7.80 -1.07
C THR A 92 1.60 7.45 -2.55
N PHE A 93 1.12 8.35 -3.40
CA PHE A 93 1.12 8.19 -4.85
C PHE A 93 2.02 9.25 -5.47
N GLN A 94 2.91 8.82 -6.38
CA GLN A 94 3.74 9.73 -7.17
C GLN A 94 3.16 9.88 -8.57
N TYR A 95 3.07 11.12 -9.03
CA TYR A 95 2.46 11.46 -10.31
C TYR A 95 3.47 12.10 -11.26
N ILE A 96 3.23 11.93 -12.55
CA ILE A 96 4.00 12.55 -13.63
C ILE A 96 3.06 13.24 -14.62
N GLY A 97 3.53 14.31 -15.24
CA GLY A 97 2.74 15.04 -16.25
C GLY A 97 1.59 15.89 -15.70
N VAL A 98 1.51 16.11 -14.38
CA VAL A 98 0.47 16.97 -13.80
C VAL A 98 0.77 18.44 -14.06
N ASN A 99 -0.10 19.11 -14.83
CA ASN A 99 0.02 20.53 -15.16
C ASN A 99 -0.83 21.42 -14.26
N ALA A 100 -0.68 22.74 -14.42
CA ALA A 100 -1.48 23.72 -13.69
C ALA A 100 -2.98 23.59 -14.04
N GLY A 101 -3.82 23.39 -13.02
CA GLY A 101 -5.27 23.19 -13.18
C GLY A 101 -5.69 21.72 -13.26
N GLU A 102 -4.75 20.81 -13.05
CA GLU A 102 -4.96 19.37 -12.99
C GLU A 102 -4.64 18.84 -11.59
N SER A 103 -5.31 17.77 -11.20
CA SER A 103 -5.13 17.18 -9.87
C SER A 103 -5.56 15.72 -9.84
N PHE A 104 -4.92 14.99 -8.93
CA PHE A 104 -5.41 13.69 -8.49
C PHE A 104 -6.15 13.83 -7.16
N ALA A 105 -7.27 13.12 -7.05
CA ALA A 105 -7.98 12.89 -5.80
C ALA A 105 -7.98 11.39 -5.50
N PHE A 106 -7.86 11.02 -4.24
CA PHE A 106 -7.96 9.63 -3.81
C PHE A 106 -8.68 9.53 -2.46
N ASP A 107 -9.35 8.41 -2.24
CA ASP A 107 -9.95 8.05 -0.95
C ASP A 107 -10.15 6.53 -0.89
N THR A 108 -10.48 6.03 0.29
CA THR A 108 -10.83 4.63 0.51
C THR A 108 -12.16 4.25 -0.15
N VAL A 109 -12.23 3.05 -0.72
CA VAL A 109 -13.47 2.54 -1.32
C VAL A 109 -14.36 1.99 -0.22
N SER A 110 -15.50 2.63 0.01
CA SER A 110 -16.48 2.21 1.03
C SER A 110 -15.90 2.06 2.44
N GLY A 111 -14.84 2.81 2.77
CA GLY A 111 -14.14 2.73 4.06
C GLY A 111 -13.25 1.49 4.23
N ASP A 112 -13.04 0.68 3.19
CA ASP A 112 -12.10 -0.44 3.24
C ASP A 112 -10.65 0.10 3.17
N PRO A 113 -9.83 -0.08 4.23
CA PRO A 113 -8.46 0.46 4.26
C PRO A 113 -7.51 -0.25 3.30
N LYS A 114 -7.95 -1.34 2.63
CA LYS A 114 -7.17 -2.05 1.61
C LYS A 114 -7.55 -1.65 0.18
N LYS A 115 -8.53 -0.76 0.02
CA LYS A 115 -9.01 -0.36 -1.30
C LYS A 115 -9.03 1.15 -1.42
N PHE A 116 -8.41 1.65 -2.47
CA PHE A 116 -8.37 3.08 -2.76
C PHE A 116 -8.90 3.31 -4.17
N TRP A 117 -9.74 4.31 -4.36
CA TRP A 117 -9.94 4.87 -5.69
C TRP A 117 -8.98 6.03 -5.86
N LEU A 118 -8.47 6.19 -7.07
CA LEU A 118 -7.66 7.33 -7.49
C LEU A 118 -8.26 7.86 -8.79
N GLN A 119 -8.61 9.14 -8.80
CA GLN A 119 -9.24 9.81 -9.94
C GLN A 119 -8.39 10.98 -10.40
N PHE A 120 -8.26 11.12 -11.71
CA PHE A 120 -7.66 12.29 -12.33
C PHE A 120 -8.74 13.27 -12.78
N ALA A 121 -8.52 14.56 -12.50
CA ALA A 121 -9.39 15.63 -12.96
C ALA A 121 -8.57 16.80 -13.53
N SER A 122 -9.02 17.33 -14.66
CA SER A 122 -8.47 18.49 -15.34
C SER A 122 -9.55 19.55 -15.54
N THR A 123 -9.21 20.79 -15.21
CA THR A 123 -10.10 21.95 -15.40
C THR A 123 -10.21 22.26 -16.90
N PRO A 124 -11.42 22.46 -17.45
CA PRO A 124 -11.57 22.77 -18.88
C PRO A 124 -10.70 23.96 -19.33
N GLY A 125 -9.90 23.74 -20.38
CA GLY A 125 -8.98 24.75 -20.93
C GLY A 125 -7.68 24.96 -20.12
N LYS A 126 -7.38 24.07 -19.18
CA LYS A 126 -6.12 24.00 -18.43
C LYS A 126 -5.46 22.64 -18.64
N GLY A 127 -4.13 22.62 -18.71
CA GLY A 127 -3.36 21.40 -18.95
C GLY A 127 -3.66 20.76 -20.31
N ASP A 128 -3.14 19.56 -20.50
CA ASP A 128 -3.39 18.71 -21.67
C ASP A 128 -4.45 17.63 -21.41
N GLY A 129 -4.97 17.56 -20.18
CA GLY A 129 -5.97 16.59 -19.77
C GLY A 129 -5.39 15.18 -19.61
N LYS A 130 -4.07 15.05 -19.42
CA LYS A 130 -3.37 13.78 -19.32
C LYS A 130 -2.34 13.80 -18.19
N ALA A 131 -2.36 12.79 -17.32
CA ALA A 131 -1.32 12.61 -16.30
C ALA A 131 -1.13 11.13 -15.95
N GLY A 132 0.00 10.81 -15.35
CA GLY A 132 0.40 9.44 -15.05
C GLY A 132 0.54 9.17 -13.56
N LEU A 133 0.09 8.00 -13.10
CA LEU A 133 0.53 7.43 -11.81
C LEU A 133 1.84 6.68 -12.03
N GLN A 134 2.94 7.18 -11.49
CA GLN A 134 4.29 6.66 -11.68
C GLN A 134 4.65 5.57 -10.66
N SER A 135 4.32 5.79 -9.39
CA SER A 135 4.60 4.82 -8.34
C SER A 135 3.61 4.92 -7.18
N VAL A 136 3.55 3.84 -6.41
CA VAL A 136 2.82 3.75 -5.15
C VAL A 136 3.79 3.33 -4.06
N GLU A 137 3.86 4.13 -3.00
CA GLU A 137 4.69 3.87 -1.82
C GLU A 137 3.77 3.65 -0.63
N PHE A 138 4.05 2.64 0.18
CA PHE A 138 3.23 2.33 1.34
C PHE A 138 4.01 1.54 2.37
N ASN A 139 3.58 1.64 3.63
CA ASN A 139 4.03 0.78 4.70
C ASN A 139 3.03 -0.35 4.93
N ALA A 140 3.47 -1.44 5.55
CA ALA A 140 2.57 -2.39 6.18
C ALA A 140 3.11 -2.81 7.54
N VAL A 141 2.24 -2.81 8.54
CA VAL A 141 2.55 -3.26 9.89
C VAL A 141 1.92 -4.64 10.09
N PRO A 142 2.70 -5.68 10.44
CA PRO A 142 2.12 -6.94 10.88
C PRO A 142 1.18 -6.67 12.06
N GLU A 143 -0.05 -7.20 12.01
CA GLU A 143 -1.01 -6.96 13.08
C GLU A 143 -0.37 -7.24 14.45
N PRO A 144 -0.44 -6.28 15.40
CA PRO A 144 0.16 -6.47 16.71
C PRO A 144 -0.44 -7.72 17.31
N SER A 145 0.41 -8.61 17.80
CA SER A 145 0.07 -9.97 18.22
C SER A 145 -0.89 -9.97 19.42
N THR A 146 -2.16 -9.64 19.20
CA THR A 146 -3.27 -9.80 20.16
C THR A 146 -3.41 -11.28 20.54
N SER A 147 -3.03 -12.18 19.63
CA SER A 147 -2.81 -13.61 19.88
C SER A 147 -1.72 -13.89 20.92
N LEU A 148 -0.63 -13.11 20.97
CA LEU A 148 0.41 -13.24 21.99
C LEU A 148 -0.06 -12.72 23.35
N LEU A 149 -0.77 -11.59 23.38
CA LEU A 149 -1.35 -11.07 24.64
C LEU A 149 -2.43 -12.03 25.18
N GLY A 150 -3.25 -12.60 24.29
CA GLY A 150 -4.18 -13.67 24.61
C GLY A 150 -3.48 -14.94 25.10
N ALA A 151 -2.40 -15.37 24.44
CA ALA A 151 -1.62 -16.53 24.87
C ALA A 151 -0.94 -16.29 26.23
N ILE A 152 -0.37 -15.11 26.48
CA ILE A 152 0.20 -14.74 27.78
C ILE A 152 -0.90 -14.70 28.85
N GLY A 153 -2.05 -14.09 28.55
CA GLY A 153 -3.21 -14.06 29.45
C GLY A 153 -3.71 -15.46 29.81
N CYS A 154 -3.87 -16.34 28.83
CA CYS A 154 -4.23 -17.75 29.05
C CYS A 154 -3.16 -18.50 29.84
N SER A 155 -1.87 -18.26 29.56
CA SER A 155 -0.75 -18.88 30.28
C SER A 155 -0.73 -18.48 31.76
N LEU A 156 -0.97 -17.20 32.06
CA LEU A 156 -1.05 -16.68 33.44
C LEU A 156 -2.25 -17.25 34.20
N LEU A 157 -3.40 -17.44 33.54
CA LEU A 157 -4.57 -18.07 34.14
C LEU A 157 -4.36 -19.56 34.44
N VAL A 158 -3.67 -20.29 33.56
CA VAL A 158 -3.31 -21.70 33.77
C VAL A 158 -2.31 -21.85 34.92
N LEU A 159 -1.33 -20.95 35.03
CA LEU A 159 -0.36 -20.94 36.13
C LEU A 159 -1.01 -20.56 37.48
N ARG A 160 -2.02 -19.68 37.47
CA ARG A 160 -2.77 -19.31 38.68
C ARG A 160 -3.62 -20.44 39.25
N ARG A 161 -4.05 -21.40 38.42
CA ARG A 161 -4.81 -22.59 38.86
C ARG A 161 -3.95 -23.69 39.50
N ARG A 162 -2.62 -23.60 39.42
CA ARG A 162 -1.67 -24.60 39.96
C ARG A 162 -0.99 -24.17 41.26
N ARG A 163 -1.41 -23.06 41.87
CA ARG A 163 -1.14 -22.71 43.26
C ARG A 163 -2.41 -22.86 44.07
#